data_AF-A0A067LFP7-F1
#
_entry.id   AF-A0A067LFP7-F1
#
_cell.length_a   1.000
_cell.length_b   1.000
_cell.length_c   1.000
_cell.angle_alpha   90.00
_cell.angle_beta   90.00
_cell.angle_gamma   90.00
#
_symmetry.space_group_name_H-M   'P 1'
#
loop_
_entity.id
_entity.type
_entity.pdbx_description
1 polymer ?
#
loop_
_entity_poly.entity_id
_entity_poly.type
_entity_poly.pdbx_seq_one_letter_code
_entity_poly.pdbx_strand_id
1 'polypeptide(L)'
;MSFFNFRTSSSKKPIKGVKTTDITVDKKRNLWFRLYSPSATTTTNGGGLPVIFFIHGGGFTLFAPNSKLYDDFCYRLARKLSV
;
A
#
# COMPACT_ATOMS: atom_id res chain seq x y z
N MET A 1 21.72 4.74 14.16
CA MET A 1 20.67 5.58 13.55
C MET A 1 20.49 5.14 12.10
N SER A 2 19.45 4.35 11.77
CA SER A 2 19.26 3.88 10.39
C SER A 2 18.56 4.95 9.56
N PHE A 3 19.32 5.66 8.73
CA PHE A 3 18.85 6.77 7.89
C PHE A 3 17.82 6.36 6.83
N PHE A 4 17.62 5.06 6.59
CA PHE A 4 16.66 4.53 5.63
C PHE A 4 15.34 4.04 6.26
N ASN A 5 15.13 4.27 7.55
CA ASN A 5 14.02 3.68 8.30
C ASN A 5 12.81 4.63 8.45
N PHE A 6 12.54 5.47 7.46
CA PHE A 6 11.30 6.26 7.43
C PHE A 6 10.13 5.32 7.14
N ARG A 7 9.32 5.08 8.16
CA ARG A 7 8.09 4.28 8.07
C ARG A 7 6.87 5.15 8.27
N THR A 8 5.77 4.76 7.65
CA THR A 8 4.49 5.47 7.76
C THR A 8 3.44 4.60 8.43
N SER A 9 2.50 5.23 9.13
CA SER A 9 1.30 4.55 9.61
C SER A 9 0.26 4.47 8.50
N SER A 10 -0.59 3.44 8.53
CA SER A 10 -1.76 3.38 7.67
C SER A 10 -2.76 4.49 8.04
N SER A 11 -3.54 4.93 7.06
CA SER A 11 -4.49 6.03 7.19
C SER A 11 -5.87 5.62 6.71
N LYS A 12 -6.83 5.57 7.65
CA LYS A 12 -8.26 5.40 7.36
C LYS A 12 -8.85 6.63 6.66
N LYS A 13 -8.28 7.82 6.91
CA LYS A 13 -8.64 9.06 6.21
C LYS A 13 -8.00 9.02 4.81
N PRO A 14 -8.76 9.24 3.72
CA PRO A 14 -8.20 9.21 2.37
C PRO A 14 -7.09 10.25 2.20
N ILE A 15 -5.92 9.82 1.75
CA ILE A 15 -4.85 10.70 1.30
C ILE A 15 -4.87 10.69 -0.23
N LYS A 16 -5.20 11.83 -0.84
CA LYS A 16 -5.37 11.96 -2.30
C LYS A 16 -6.28 10.87 -2.88
N GLY A 17 -7.38 10.58 -2.18
CA GLY A 17 -8.38 9.60 -2.63
C GLY A 17 -8.02 8.13 -2.40
N VAL A 18 -6.98 7.80 -1.64
CA VAL A 18 -6.63 6.40 -1.29
C VAL A 18 -6.62 6.23 0.22
N LYS A 19 -7.26 5.17 0.70
CA LYS A 19 -7.22 4.73 2.10
C LYS A 19 -6.21 3.60 2.23
N THR A 20 -5.57 3.49 3.40
CA THR A 20 -4.65 2.38 3.70
C THR A 20 -5.03 1.64 4.96
N THR A 21 -4.77 0.34 4.99
CA THR A 21 -5.00 -0.52 6.16
C THR A 21 -3.94 -1.61 6.21
N ASP A 22 -3.37 -1.83 7.39
CA ASP A 22 -2.42 -2.92 7.63
C ASP A 22 -3.19 -4.18 8.04
N ILE A 23 -2.95 -5.31 7.35
CA ILE A 23 -3.66 -6.57 7.55
C ILE A 23 -2.64 -7.67 7.86
N THR A 24 -2.78 -8.29 9.04
CA THR A 24 -1.96 -9.43 9.45
C THR A 24 -2.50 -10.71 8.83
N VAL A 25 -1.62 -11.43 8.11
CA VAL A 25 -1.94 -12.72 7.49
C VAL A 25 -1.54 -13.86 8.42
N ASP A 26 -0.37 -13.75 9.05
CA ASP A 26 0.12 -14.74 10.00
C ASP A 26 0.88 -14.07 11.14
N LYS A 27 0.27 -14.11 12.32
CA LYS A 27 0.84 -13.52 13.54
C LYS A 27 2.10 -14.26 14.02
N LYS A 28 2.21 -15.58 13.82
CA LYS A 28 3.37 -16.35 14.29
C LYS A 28 4.64 -15.98 13.52
N ARG A 29 4.49 -15.66 12.23
CA ARG A 29 5.59 -15.22 11.36
C ARG A 29 5.73 -13.71 11.27
N ASN A 30 4.91 -12.96 12.00
CA ASN A 30 4.78 -11.49 11.88
C ASN A 30 4.60 -11.05 10.41
N LEU A 31 3.81 -11.80 9.65
CA LEU A 31 3.53 -11.56 8.24
C LEU A 31 2.27 -10.72 8.08
N TRP A 32 2.42 -9.57 7.43
CA TRP A 32 1.34 -8.62 7.18
C TRP A 32 1.61 -7.86 5.88
N PHE A 33 0.56 -7.26 5.33
CA PHE A 33 0.66 -6.38 4.17
C PHE A 33 -0.14 -5.10 4.41
N ARG A 34 0.17 -4.07 3.62
CA ARG A 34 -0.63 -2.85 3.57
C ARG A 34 -1.53 -2.88 2.34
N LEU A 35 -2.84 -2.79 2.55
CA LEU A 35 -3.83 -2.63 1.50
C LEU A 35 -3.96 -1.15 1.15
N TYR A 36 -3.96 -0.83 -0.15
CA TYR A 36 -4.21 0.51 -0.70
C TYR A 36 -5.52 0.48 -1.48
N SER A 37 -6.55 1.14 -0.97
CA SER A 37 -7.89 1.14 -1.56
C SER A 37 -8.23 2.52 -2.12
N PRO A 38 -8.40 2.67 -3.44
CA PRO A 38 -9.10 3.80 -4.05
C PRO A 38 -10.44 4.10 -3.37
N SER A 39 -10.70 5.38 -3.07
CA SER A 39 -11.94 5.83 -2.43
C SER A 39 -13.00 6.31 -3.42
N ALA A 40 -12.62 6.58 -4.68
CA ALA A 40 -13.54 6.94 -5.76
C ALA A 40 -13.47 5.82 -6.81
N THR A 41 -14.62 5.22 -7.09
CA THR A 41 -14.76 4.12 -8.04
C THR A 41 -15.73 4.57 -9.11
N THR A 42 -15.26 5.41 -10.03
CA THR A 42 -15.97 5.62 -11.30
C THR A 42 -15.66 4.42 -12.19
N THR A 43 -16.21 3.25 -11.87
CA THR A 43 -16.20 2.13 -12.81
C THR A 43 -17.17 2.49 -13.91
N THR A 44 -16.66 3.17 -14.93
CA THR A 44 -17.41 3.67 -16.09
C THR A 44 -18.17 2.55 -16.81
N ASN A 45 -17.80 1.28 -16.60
CA ASN A 45 -18.35 0.12 -17.31
C ASN A 45 -18.80 -1.05 -16.40
N GLY A 46 -19.04 -0.83 -15.10
CA GLY A 46 -19.53 -1.91 -14.20
C GLY A 46 -18.56 -3.09 -13.95
N GLY A 47 -17.32 -3.02 -14.46
CA GLY A 47 -16.27 -4.01 -14.19
C GLY A 47 -15.58 -3.79 -12.84
N GLY A 48 -15.11 -4.85 -12.19
CA GLY A 48 -14.34 -4.76 -10.95
C GLY A 48 -12.95 -4.12 -11.14
N LEU A 49 -12.34 -3.65 -10.05
CA LEU A 49 -10.97 -3.13 -10.06
C LEU A 49 -9.94 -4.28 -10.10
N PRO A 50 -8.82 -4.15 -10.83
CA PRO A 50 -7.74 -5.12 -10.76
C PRO A 50 -7.08 -5.09 -9.37
N VAL A 51 -6.67 -6.26 -8.88
CA VAL A 51 -5.91 -6.40 -7.63
C VAL A 51 -4.42 -6.56 -7.97
N ILE A 52 -3.57 -5.70 -7.41
CA ILE A 52 -2.13 -5.74 -7.62
C ILE A 52 -1.43 -6.21 -6.33
N PHE A 53 -0.69 -7.30 -6.43
CA PHE A 53 0.22 -7.76 -5.39
C PHE A 53 1.60 -7.13 -5.63
N PHE A 54 1.97 -6.15 -4.79
CA PHE A 54 3.28 -5.51 -4.84
C PHE A 54 4.19 -6.07 -3.75
N ILE A 55 5.38 -6.51 -4.16
CA ILE A 55 6.45 -6.97 -3.27
C ILE A 55 7.59 -5.96 -3.40
N HIS A 56 8.01 -5.37 -2.28
CA HIS A 56 9.06 -4.36 -2.30
C HIS A 56 10.44 -4.95 -2.60
N GLY A 57 11.34 -4.12 -3.12
CA GLY A 57 12.75 -4.48 -3.36
C GLY A 57 13.62 -4.35 -2.11
N GLY A 58 14.92 -4.06 -2.29
CA GLY A 58 15.86 -3.90 -1.18
C GLY A 58 16.79 -5.10 -0.96
N GLY A 59 17.01 -5.92 -1.99
CA GLY A 59 17.96 -7.03 -1.94
C GLY A 59 17.66 -8.05 -0.83
N PHE A 60 16.38 -8.27 -0.53
CA PHE A 60 15.89 -9.17 0.52
C PHE A 60 16.31 -8.84 1.96
N THR A 61 16.97 -7.70 2.19
CA THR A 61 17.51 -7.33 3.51
C THR A 61 17.01 -5.97 4.00
N LEU A 62 16.50 -5.14 3.09
CA LEU A 62 16.06 -3.78 3.39
C LEU A 62 14.55 -3.60 3.19
N PHE A 63 14.03 -2.58 3.87
CA PHE A 63 12.65 -2.09 3.78
C PHE A 63 11.58 -3.04 4.32
N ALA A 64 10.34 -2.56 4.25
CA ALA A 64 9.14 -3.24 4.71
C ALA A 64 7.92 -2.67 3.98
N PRO A 65 6.72 -3.28 4.11
CA PRO A 65 5.50 -2.78 3.48
C PRO A 65 5.14 -1.33 3.88
N ASN A 66 5.59 -0.83 5.04
CA ASN A 66 5.38 0.54 5.49
C ASN A 66 6.56 1.49 5.30
N SER A 67 7.59 1.12 4.54
CA SER A 67 8.67 2.03 4.20
C SER A 67 8.16 3.17 3.32
N LYS A 68 8.41 4.43 3.71
CA LYS A 68 7.83 5.63 3.08
C LYS A 68 8.01 5.68 1.56
N LEU A 69 9.17 5.29 1.05
CA LEU A 69 9.44 5.24 -0.40
C LEU A 69 8.46 4.33 -1.14
N TYR A 70 8.18 3.15 -0.59
CA TYR A 70 7.23 2.21 -1.18
C TYR A 70 5.79 2.59 -0.89
N ASP A 71 5.52 3.21 0.27
CA ASP A 71 4.21 3.76 0.60
C ASP A 71 3.79 4.83 -0.42
N ASP A 72 4.67 5.81 -0.70
CA ASP A 72 4.44 6.86 -1.70
C ASP A 72 4.23 6.27 -3.10
N PHE A 73 4.99 5.23 -3.47
CA PHE A 73 4.82 4.50 -4.74
C PHE A 73 3.45 3.81 -4.82
N CYS A 74 3.06 3.06 -3.79
CA CYS A 74 1.78 2.33 -3.77
C CYS A 74 0.58 3.28 -3.76
N TYR A 75 0.68 4.43 -3.08
CA TYR A 75 -0.30 5.51 -3.20
C TYR A 75 -0.45 6.00 -4.65
N ARG A 76 0.66 6.19 -5.38
CA ARG A 76 0.62 6.62 -6.80
C ARG A 76 0.01 5.53 -7.69
N LEU A 77 0.37 4.27 -7.45
CA LEU A 77 -0.13 3.13 -8.21
C LEU A 77 -1.64 2.96 -8.03
N ALA A 78 -2.12 2.94 -6.78
CA ALA A 78 -3.54 2.83 -6.47
C ALA A 78 -4.37 3.96 -7.10
N ARG A 79 -3.86 5.20 -7.10
CA ARG A 79 -4.56 6.33 -7.75
C ARG A 79 -4.72 6.17 -9.25
N LYS A 80 -3.82 5.45 -9.93
CA LYS A 80 -3.97 5.17 -11.37
C LYS A 80 -5.10 4.17 -11.66
N LEU A 81 -5.54 3.40 -10.66
CA LEU A 81 -6.69 2.49 -10.77
C LEU A 81 -8.03 3.20 -10.57
N SER A 82 -8.02 4.40 -9.98
CA SER A 82 -9.22 5.21 -9.72
C SER A 82 -9.62 6.12 -10.89
N VAL A 83 -8.90 6.05 -12.02
CA VAL A 83 -9.09 6.88 -13.22
C VAL A 83 -10.17 6.28 -14.09
#